data_AF-A0A7W1EIG1-F1
#
_entry.id   AF-A0A7W1EIG1-F1
#
_cell.length_a   1.000
_cell.length_b   1.000
_cell.length_c   1.000
_cell.angle_alpha   90.00
_cell.angle_beta   90.00
_cell.angle_gamma   90.00
#
_symmetry.space_group_name_H-M   'P 1'
#
loop_
_entity.id
_entity.type
_entity.pdbx_description
1 polymer ?
#
loop_
_entity_poly.entity_id
_entity_poly.type
_entity_poly.pdbx_seq_one_letter_code
_entity_poly.pdbx_strand_id
1 'polypeptide(L)'
;MNIKKLISFSCLIIAAIVFINAAYKGDKDPLHKRIFNVGITEVKDGQVGKKSIADKIEFKDGKMFSDFLFDKFQYKWIKYRINKDSIYTDETETEVRLLEVEASTTDDKDQTLMMTFKVEEWDIDGVIKITKNDKLKKYFDFAGREKGGKPKKEKKPKEGEAKKD
;
A
#
# COMPACT_ATOMS: atom_id res chain seq x y z
N MET A 1 -26.81 -44.55 -19.63
CA MET A 1 -25.68 -44.02 -18.83
C MET A 1 -25.98 -44.27 -17.35
N ASN A 2 -25.10 -44.95 -16.62
CA ASN A 2 -25.42 -45.46 -15.28
C ASN A 2 -25.34 -44.34 -14.24
N ILE A 3 -26.47 -43.95 -13.63
CA ILE A 3 -26.60 -42.77 -12.75
C ILE A 3 -25.56 -42.76 -11.62
N LYS A 4 -25.20 -43.94 -11.09
CA LYS A 4 -24.14 -44.09 -10.08
C LYS A 4 -22.75 -43.68 -10.58
N LYS A 5 -22.43 -43.96 -11.86
CA LYS A 5 -21.17 -43.55 -12.49
C LYS A 5 -21.15 -42.05 -12.78
N LEU A 6 -22.30 -41.46 -13.11
CA LEU A 6 -22.42 -40.01 -13.34
C LEU A 6 -22.20 -39.22 -12.05
N ILE A 7 -22.82 -39.64 -10.94
CA ILE A 7 -22.64 -39.02 -9.62
C ILE A 7 -21.19 -39.18 -9.14
N SER A 8 -20.61 -40.38 -9.29
CA SER A 8 -19.22 -40.63 -8.92
C SER A 8 -18.22 -39.78 -9.71
N PHE A 9 -18.49 -39.51 -11.00
CA PHE A 9 -17.65 -38.67 -11.84
C PHE A 9 -17.76 -37.19 -11.46
N SER A 10 -18.98 -36.71 -11.17
CA SER A 10 -19.21 -35.34 -10.69
C SER A 10 -18.52 -35.05 -9.34
N CYS A 11 -18.54 -35.99 -8.40
CA CYS A 11 -17.83 -35.84 -7.13
C CYS A 11 -16.30 -35.71 -7.32
N LEU A 12 -15.74 -36.42 -8.30
CA LEU A 12 -14.30 -36.39 -8.57
C LEU A 12 -13.86 -35.06 -9.19
N ILE A 13 -14.70 -34.46 -10.05
CA ILE A 13 -14.48 -33.13 -10.62
C ILE A 13 -14.55 -32.05 -9.52
N ILE A 14 -15.55 -32.11 -8.64
CA ILE A 14 -15.69 -31.14 -7.54
C ILE A 14 -14.50 -31.23 -6.58
N ALA A 15 -14.05 -32.44 -6.23
CA ALA A 15 -12.86 -32.63 -5.41
C ALA A 15 -11.61 -32.03 -6.06
N ALA A 16 -11.41 -32.26 -7.37
CA ALA A 16 -10.29 -31.67 -8.10
C ALA A 16 -10.30 -30.13 -8.09
N ILE A 17 -11.47 -29.49 -8.24
CA ILE A 17 -11.61 -28.02 -8.18
C ILE A 17 -11.29 -27.48 -6.78
N VAL A 18 -11.66 -28.20 -5.72
CA VAL A 18 -11.32 -27.83 -4.33
C VAL A 18 -9.81 -27.93 -4.07
N PHE A 19 -9.15 -29.00 -4.56
CA PHE A 19 -7.70 -29.16 -4.40
C PHE A 19 -6.88 -28.13 -5.19
N ILE A 20 -7.33 -27.74 -6.39
CA ILE A 20 -6.65 -26.70 -7.18
C ILE A 20 -6.72 -25.34 -6.46
N ASN A 21 -7.86 -24.98 -5.88
CA ASN A 21 -8.00 -23.75 -5.09
C ASN A 21 -7.18 -23.77 -3.79
N ALA A 22 -7.04 -24.94 -3.15
CA ALA A 22 -6.22 -25.08 -1.94
C ALA A 22 -4.71 -25.02 -2.21
N ALA A 23 -4.27 -25.49 -3.39
CA ALA A 23 -2.87 -25.48 -3.82
C ALA A 23 -2.40 -24.09 -4.28
N TYR A 24 -3.31 -23.24 -4.76
CA TYR A 24 -3.03 -21.84 -5.11
C TYR A 24 -2.94 -20.95 -3.85
N LYS A 25 -1.95 -21.21 -3.00
CA LYS A 25 -1.42 -20.19 -2.09
C LYS A 25 -0.26 -19.51 -2.81
N GLY A 26 -0.58 -18.63 -3.75
CA GLY A 26 0.42 -17.80 -4.41
C GLY A 26 1.30 -17.10 -3.37
N ASP A 27 2.58 -16.92 -3.68
CA ASP A 27 3.49 -16.18 -2.81
C ASP A 27 2.88 -14.82 -2.48
N LYS A 28 2.83 -14.53 -1.19
CA LYS A 28 2.28 -13.28 -0.72
C LYS A 28 3.29 -12.19 -0.97
N ASP A 29 2.81 -11.07 -1.48
CA ASP A 29 3.65 -9.91 -1.74
C ASP A 29 4.19 -9.32 -0.42
N PRO A 30 5.32 -8.59 -0.44
CA PRO A 30 5.99 -8.11 0.76
C PRO A 30 5.20 -7.08 1.58
N LEU A 31 4.08 -6.57 1.08
CA LEU A 31 3.19 -5.70 1.85
C LEU A 31 2.07 -6.45 2.56
N HIS A 32 1.83 -7.72 2.25
CA HIS A 32 0.72 -8.46 2.82
C HIS A 32 0.70 -8.45 4.36
N LYS A 33 -0.44 -8.04 4.95
CA LYS A 33 -0.71 -7.86 6.40
C LYS A 33 0.04 -6.71 7.09
N ARG A 34 0.76 -5.87 6.35
CA ARG A 34 1.39 -4.68 6.92
C ARG A 34 0.35 -3.60 7.19
N ILE A 35 0.53 -2.87 8.28
CA ILE A 35 -0.39 -1.81 8.72
C ILE A 35 0.44 -0.59 9.10
N PHE A 36 0.16 0.54 8.47
CA PHE A 36 0.85 1.80 8.70
C PHE A 36 -0.10 2.82 9.33
N ASN A 37 0.40 3.50 10.36
CA ASN A 37 -0.26 4.70 10.89
C ASN A 37 0.34 5.90 10.16
N VAL A 38 -0.48 6.63 9.42
CA VAL A 38 -0.04 7.74 8.57
C VAL A 38 -0.74 9.03 8.95
N GLY A 39 -0.08 10.14 8.68
CA GLY A 39 -0.68 11.46 8.67
C GLY A 39 -0.89 11.93 7.23
N ILE A 40 -2.13 12.24 6.86
CA ILE A 40 -2.52 12.74 5.54
C ILE A 40 -2.71 14.25 5.61
N THR A 41 -2.07 14.98 4.71
CA THR A 41 -2.16 16.43 4.64
C THR A 41 -2.63 16.86 3.25
N GLU A 42 -3.71 17.65 3.20
CA GLU A 42 -4.21 18.18 1.93
C GLU A 42 -3.28 19.28 1.41
N VAL A 43 -2.92 19.21 0.14
CA VAL A 43 -2.16 20.27 -0.54
C VAL A 43 -3.11 21.02 -1.47
N LYS A 44 -3.22 22.33 -1.27
CA LYS A 44 -3.98 23.22 -2.15
C LYS A 44 -3.07 24.32 -2.66
N ASP A 45 -3.06 24.53 -3.97
CA ASP A 45 -2.28 25.60 -4.61
C ASP A 45 -0.79 25.59 -4.21
N GLY A 46 -0.22 24.38 -4.04
CA GLY A 46 1.16 24.18 -3.61
C GLY A 46 1.42 24.42 -2.12
N GLN A 47 0.40 24.78 -1.34
CA GLN A 47 0.50 24.97 0.11
C GLN A 47 0.04 23.72 0.85
N VAL A 48 0.93 23.22 1.71
CA VAL A 48 0.65 22.10 2.61
C VAL A 48 -0.31 22.57 3.71
N GLY A 49 -1.44 21.88 3.85
CA GLY A 49 -2.44 22.17 4.88
C GLY A 49 -1.87 22.07 6.30
N LYS A 50 -2.36 22.92 7.21
CA LYS A 50 -1.84 22.97 8.59
C LYS A 50 -2.26 21.78 9.48
N LYS A 51 -3.27 21.01 9.06
CA LYS A 51 -3.81 19.88 9.84
C LYS A 51 -3.49 18.58 9.14
N SER A 52 -2.73 17.72 9.82
CA SER A 52 -2.56 16.33 9.46
C SER A 52 -3.77 15.53 9.95
N ILE A 53 -4.31 14.68 9.08
CA ILE A 53 -5.43 13.78 9.33
C ILE A 53 -4.83 12.41 9.61
N ALA A 54 -5.07 11.86 10.79
CA ALA A 54 -4.63 10.50 11.11
C ALA A 54 -5.39 9.49 10.24
N ASP A 55 -4.67 8.52 9.70
CA ASP A 55 -5.21 7.42 8.92
C ASP A 55 -4.45 6.12 9.18
N LYS A 56 -5.09 5.00 8.85
CA LYS A 56 -4.52 3.65 8.90
C LYS A 56 -4.55 3.06 7.49
N ILE A 57 -3.37 2.75 6.96
CA ILE A 57 -3.23 2.04 5.68
C ILE A 57 -2.94 0.56 5.96
N GLU A 58 -3.86 -0.31 5.57
CA GLU A 58 -3.75 -1.77 5.71
C GLU A 58 -3.58 -2.45 4.35
N PHE A 59 -2.72 -3.46 4.29
CA PHE A 59 -2.45 -4.24 3.10
C PHE A 59 -2.89 -5.70 3.25
N LYS A 60 -3.66 -6.22 2.30
CA LYS A 60 -4.14 -7.60 2.29
C LYS A 60 -4.42 -8.09 0.87
N ASP A 61 -3.86 -9.26 0.55
CA ASP A 61 -4.05 -9.98 -0.71
C ASP A 61 -3.92 -9.08 -1.97
N GLY A 62 -2.82 -8.32 -2.09
CA GLY A 62 -2.58 -7.40 -3.22
C GLY A 62 -3.50 -6.19 -3.28
N LYS A 63 -4.20 -5.89 -2.18
CA LYS A 63 -5.07 -4.72 -2.04
C LYS A 63 -4.70 -3.92 -0.80
N MET A 64 -4.91 -2.61 -0.87
CA MET A 64 -4.76 -1.69 0.23
C MET A 64 -6.12 -1.16 0.68
N PHE A 65 -6.22 -0.78 1.94
CA PHE A 65 -7.38 -0.12 2.53
C PHE A 65 -6.91 1.07 3.36
N SER A 66 -7.64 2.19 3.28
CA SER A 66 -7.40 3.39 4.06
C SER A 66 -8.72 3.79 4.72
N ASP A 67 -8.69 4.01 6.04
CA ASP A 67 -9.88 4.42 6.79
C ASP A 67 -10.35 5.80 6.28
N PHE A 68 -9.43 6.74 6.04
CA PHE A 68 -9.73 8.07 5.48
C PHE A 68 -10.39 7.99 4.11
N LEU A 69 -9.84 7.17 3.20
CA LEU A 69 -10.38 7.06 1.84
C LEU A 69 -11.76 6.40 1.82
N PHE A 70 -11.98 5.42 2.70
CA PHE A 70 -13.29 4.81 2.88
C PHE A 70 -14.28 5.81 3.46
N ASP A 71 -13.97 6.46 4.58
CA ASP A 71 -14.91 7.34 5.26
C ASP A 71 -15.28 8.56 4.41
N LYS A 72 -14.30 9.19 3.73
CA LYS A 72 -14.52 10.41 2.96
C LYS A 72 -15.00 10.18 1.54
N PHE A 73 -14.50 9.14 0.88
CA PHE A 73 -14.72 8.93 -0.55
C PHE A 73 -15.37 7.59 -0.87
N GLN A 74 -15.63 6.75 0.14
CA GLN A 74 -16.27 5.43 0.01
C GLN A 74 -15.47 4.45 -0.86
N TYR A 75 -14.16 4.68 -1.00
CA TYR A 75 -13.26 3.71 -1.65
C TYR A 75 -13.04 2.52 -0.71
N LYS A 76 -13.37 1.32 -1.20
CA LYS A 76 -13.09 0.05 -0.51
C LYS A 76 -11.65 -0.39 -0.78
N TRP A 77 -11.38 -1.68 -0.65
CA TRP A 77 -10.09 -2.28 -1.00
C TRP A 77 -9.64 -1.93 -2.43
N ILE A 78 -8.50 -1.25 -2.54
CA ILE A 78 -7.91 -0.74 -3.78
C ILE A 78 -6.78 -1.68 -4.18
N LYS A 79 -6.78 -2.19 -5.42
CA LYS A 79 -5.67 -3.01 -5.90
C LYS A 79 -4.41 -2.14 -6.03
N TYR A 80 -3.27 -2.68 -5.62
CA TYR A 80 -1.97 -2.06 -5.84
C TYR A 80 -1.05 -2.95 -6.67
N ARG A 81 -0.01 -2.33 -7.22
CA ARG A 81 1.08 -2.98 -7.93
C ARG A 81 2.40 -2.48 -7.36
N ILE A 82 3.28 -3.42 -7.02
CA ILE A 82 4.67 -3.12 -6.69
C ILE A 82 5.41 -2.98 -8.03
N ASN A 83 5.84 -1.75 -8.34
CA ASN A 83 6.56 -1.43 -9.56
C ASN A 83 8.05 -1.74 -9.42
N LYS A 84 8.60 -1.59 -8.21
CA LYS A 84 10.00 -1.89 -7.89
C LYS A 84 10.11 -2.46 -6.50
N ASP A 85 10.97 -3.47 -6.38
CA ASP A 85 11.35 -4.11 -5.12
C ASP A 85 12.86 -4.28 -5.14
N SER A 86 13.56 -3.50 -4.31
CA SER A 86 15.02 -3.46 -4.29
C SER A 86 15.55 -3.40 -2.86
N ILE A 87 16.71 -3.99 -2.65
CA ILE A 87 17.46 -3.87 -1.39
C ILE A 87 18.73 -3.08 -1.69
N TYR A 88 19.02 -2.08 -0.87
CA TYR A 88 20.25 -1.29 -0.97
C TYR A 88 20.88 -1.12 0.41
N THR A 89 22.18 -0.89 0.44
CA THR A 89 22.90 -0.54 1.67
C THR A 89 22.87 0.96 1.84
N ASP A 90 22.34 1.43 2.96
CA ASP A 90 22.29 2.86 3.27
C ASP A 90 23.65 3.37 3.79
N GLU A 91 23.72 4.68 4.08
CA GLU A 91 24.92 5.33 4.63
C GLU A 91 25.35 4.79 6.01
N THR A 92 24.51 4.00 6.66
CA THR A 92 24.78 3.39 7.97
C THR A 92 25.20 1.93 7.86
N GLU A 93 25.53 1.46 6.65
CA GLU A 93 25.83 0.06 6.34
C GLU A 93 24.68 -0.89 6.68
N THR A 94 23.45 -0.38 6.71
CA THR A 94 22.25 -1.17 6.96
C THR A 94 21.59 -1.53 5.64
N GLU A 95 21.21 -2.80 5.46
CA GLU A 95 20.36 -3.22 4.36
C GLU A 95 18.94 -2.69 4.55
N VAL A 96 18.44 -1.95 3.55
CA VAL A 96 17.11 -1.34 3.55
C VAL A 96 16.37 -1.85 2.31
N ARG A 97 15.18 -2.44 2.52
CA ARG A 97 14.28 -2.77 1.43
C ARG A 97 13.44 -1.54 1.04
N LEU A 98 13.48 -1.20 -0.25
CA LEU A 98 12.67 -0.16 -0.88
C LEU A 98 11.63 -0.81 -1.80
N LEU A 99 10.37 -0.45 -1.58
CA LEU A 99 9.26 -0.77 -2.47
C LEU A 99 8.72 0.52 -3.09
N GLU A 100 8.55 0.55 -4.40
CA GLU A 100 7.81 1.61 -5.10
C GLU A 100 6.47 1.04 -5.57
N VAL A 101 5.37 1.66 -5.15
CA VAL A 101 4.04 1.07 -5.26
C VAL A 101 3.04 2.07 -5.81
N GLU A 102 2.14 1.57 -6.64
CA GLU A 102 1.04 2.34 -7.22
C GLU A 102 -0.28 1.63 -6.97
N ALA A 103 -1.30 2.38 -6.58
CA ALA A 103 -2.67 1.90 -6.42
C ALA A 103 -3.64 2.83 -7.14
N SER A 104 -4.63 2.27 -7.84
CA SER A 104 -5.64 3.08 -8.51
C SER A 104 -7.00 2.40 -8.56
N THR A 105 -8.04 3.22 -8.57
CA THR A 105 -9.42 2.79 -8.77
C THR A 105 -10.26 3.93 -9.32
N THR A 106 -11.24 3.61 -10.13
CA THR A 106 -12.23 4.57 -10.66
C THR A 106 -13.62 4.13 -10.21
N ASP A 107 -14.43 5.09 -9.76
CA ASP A 107 -15.82 4.85 -9.37
C ASP A 107 -16.80 5.07 -10.54
N ASP A 108 -18.09 4.76 -10.31
CA ASP A 108 -19.15 4.92 -11.31
C ASP A 108 -19.46 6.40 -11.65
N LYS A 109 -18.80 7.36 -10.99
CA LYS A 109 -18.98 8.81 -11.20
C LYS A 109 -17.78 9.42 -11.94
N ASP A 110 -16.97 8.59 -12.59
CA ASP A 110 -15.74 8.96 -13.27
C ASP A 110 -14.75 9.70 -12.36
N GLN A 111 -14.77 9.37 -11.07
CA GLN A 111 -13.79 9.82 -10.11
C GLN A 111 -12.70 8.76 -9.96
N THR A 112 -11.48 9.13 -10.30
CA THR A 112 -10.32 8.25 -10.21
C THR A 112 -9.46 8.64 -9.02
N LEU A 113 -9.17 7.68 -8.16
CA LEU A 113 -8.15 7.79 -7.14
C LEU A 113 -6.86 7.11 -7.64
N MET A 114 -5.75 7.82 -7.49
CA MET A 114 -4.40 7.32 -7.75
C MET A 114 -3.54 7.57 -6.52
N MET A 115 -2.86 6.55 -6.04
CA MET A 115 -1.91 6.63 -4.95
C MET A 115 -0.55 6.13 -5.42
N THR A 116 0.49 6.91 -5.20
CA THR A 116 1.88 6.53 -5.51
C THR A 116 2.69 6.73 -4.25
N PHE A 117 3.39 5.68 -3.82
CA PHE A 117 4.09 5.72 -2.54
C PHE A 117 5.32 4.82 -2.53
N LYS A 118 6.20 5.11 -1.58
CA LYS A 118 7.39 4.35 -1.29
C LYS A 118 7.26 3.74 0.10
N VAL A 119 7.80 2.54 0.26
CA VAL A 119 7.97 1.91 1.55
C VAL A 119 9.45 1.61 1.73
N GLU A 120 10.06 2.26 2.70
CA GLU A 120 11.46 2.08 3.10
C GLU A 120 11.49 1.40 4.46
N GLU A 121 11.78 0.09 4.48
CA GLU A 121 11.74 -0.73 5.69
C GLU A 121 10.40 -0.60 6.43
N TRP A 122 10.29 0.29 7.42
CA TRP A 122 9.13 0.51 8.29
C TRP A 122 8.41 1.82 8.00
N ASP A 123 8.99 2.69 7.18
CA ASP A 123 8.46 4.01 6.86
C ASP A 123 7.69 3.96 5.53
N ILE A 124 6.62 4.74 5.44
CA ILE A 124 5.82 4.90 4.22
C ILE A 124 5.62 6.38 3.94
N ASP A 125 5.80 6.78 2.70
CA ASP A 125 5.55 8.15 2.23
C ASP A 125 5.01 8.13 0.81
N GLY A 126 4.12 9.06 0.49
CA GLY A 126 3.53 9.11 -0.82
C GLY A 126 2.48 10.18 -1.01
N VAL A 127 1.79 10.07 -2.13
CA VAL A 127 0.84 11.06 -2.61
C VAL A 127 -0.47 10.39 -3.02
N ILE A 128 -1.58 11.06 -2.74
CA ILE A 128 -2.93 10.67 -3.15
C ILE A 128 -3.46 11.76 -4.08
N LYS A 129 -3.82 11.37 -5.30
CA LYS A 129 -4.48 12.23 -6.29
C LYS A 129 -5.89 11.72 -6.52
N ILE A 130 -6.86 12.63 -6.47
CA ILE A 130 -8.24 12.35 -6.87
C ILE A 130 -8.56 13.24 -8.06
N THR A 131 -8.87 12.63 -9.19
CA THR A 131 -9.30 13.31 -10.41
C THR A 131 -10.77 13.01 -10.69
N LYS A 132 -11.45 13.93 -11.37
CA LYS A 132 -12.80 13.71 -11.92
C LYS A 132 -12.85 14.29 -13.32
N ASN A 133 -13.23 13.49 -14.30
CA ASN A 133 -13.18 13.88 -15.73
C ASN A 133 -11.79 14.44 -16.10
N ASP A 134 -10.74 13.73 -15.68
CA ASP A 134 -9.32 14.09 -15.85
C ASP A 134 -8.85 15.40 -15.20
N LYS A 135 -9.72 16.08 -14.45
CA LYS A 135 -9.36 17.29 -13.69
C LYS A 135 -9.01 16.93 -12.25
N LEU A 136 -7.86 17.40 -11.78
CA LEU A 136 -7.45 17.27 -10.38
C LEU A 136 -8.48 17.93 -9.46
N LYS A 137 -9.02 17.16 -8.52
CA LYS A 137 -9.98 17.61 -7.51
C LYS A 137 -9.34 17.76 -6.14
N LYS A 138 -8.51 16.80 -5.76
CA LYS A 138 -7.83 16.74 -4.48
C LYS A 138 -6.43 16.19 -4.66
N TYR A 139 -5.53 16.72 -3.85
CA TYR A 139 -4.16 16.26 -3.74
C TYR A 139 -3.83 16.20 -2.25
N PHE A 140 -3.25 15.08 -1.84
CA PHE A 140 -2.79 14.89 -0.47
C PHE A 140 -1.38 14.30 -0.49
N ASP A 141 -0.57 14.74 0.46
CA ASP A 141 0.65 14.06 0.83
C ASP A 141 0.38 13.23 2.08
N PHE A 142 1.04 12.10 2.21
CA PHE A 142 0.99 11.33 3.44
C PHE A 142 2.35 10.73 3.78
N ALA A 143 2.59 10.59 5.08
CA ALA A 143 3.77 9.92 5.59
C ALA A 143 3.42 9.23 6.92
N GLY A 144 4.12 8.15 7.23
CA GLY A 144 3.91 7.43 8.47
C GLY A 144 4.85 6.26 8.66
N ARG A 145 4.51 5.44 9.66
CA ARG A 145 5.33 4.29 10.06
C ARG A 145 4.45 3.08 10.35
N GLU A 146 5.00 1.91 10.09
CA GLU A 146 4.37 0.63 10.39
C GLU A 146 4.17 0.46 11.89
N LYS A 147 2.99 -0.06 12.25
CA LYS A 147 2.64 -0.35 13.64
C LYS A 147 3.59 -1.41 14.22
N GLY A 148 4.40 -1.01 15.19
CA GLY A 148 5.39 -1.89 15.82
C GLY A 148 6.77 -1.90 15.16
N GLY A 149 7.02 -1.05 14.16
CA GLY A 149 8.35 -0.87 13.59
C GLY A 149 9.35 -0.33 14.62
N LYS A 150 10.58 -0.84 14.60
CA LYS A 150 11.67 -0.33 15.46
C LYS A 150 11.91 1.15 15.17
N PRO A 151 12.30 1.99 16.15
CA PRO A 151 12.64 3.39 15.90
C PRO A 151 13.77 3.49 14.86
N LYS A 152 13.74 4.53 14.01
CA LYS A 152 14.84 4.81 13.09
C LYS A 152 16.09 5.08 13.94
N LYS A 153 17.19 4.37 13.73
CA LYS A 153 18.44 4.67 14.43
C LYS A 153 18.84 6.10 14.06
N GLU A 154 19.08 6.93 15.07
CA GLU A 154 19.57 8.29 14.85
C GLU A 154 20.92 8.23 14.14
N LYS A 155 21.08 9.03 13.08
CA LYS A 155 22.41 9.26 12.48
C LYS A 155 23.29 9.86 13.58
N LYS A 156 24.36 9.15 13.97
CA LYS A 156 25.40 9.78 14.79
C LYS A 156 25.89 11.01 14.04
N PRO A 157 25.92 12.21 14.66
CA PRO A 157 26.52 13.36 14.04
C PRO A 157 27.97 13.02 13.68
N LYS A 158 28.38 13.31 12.44
CA LYS A 158 29.79 13.28 12.07
C LYS A 158 30.48 14.36 12.90
N GLU A 159 31.34 13.95 13.84
CA GLU A 159 32.33 14.85 14.44
C GLU A 159 33.18 15.42 13.28
N GLY A 160 32.99 16.70 12.94
CA GLY A 160 33.84 17.33 11.93
C GLY A 160 33.37 18.64 11.29
N GLU A 161 32.08 19.00 11.30
CA GLU A 161 31.67 20.32 10.79
C GLU A 161 31.65 21.35 11.93
N ALA A 162 32.85 21.87 12.18
CA ALA A 162 33.04 23.09 12.95
C ALA A 162 32.14 24.20 12.37
N LYS A 163 31.30 24.76 13.25
CA LYS A 163 30.68 26.08 13.07
C LYS A 163 31.76 27.07 12.64
N LYS A 164 31.57 27.73 11.50
CA LYS A 164 32.12 29.06 11.27
C LYS A 164 30.96 30.04 11.27
N ASP A 165 30.97 30.87 12.31
CA ASP A 165 30.28 32.15 12.37
C ASP A 165 30.83 33.11 11.28
#